data_AF-A0A2T9ZLN3-F1
#
_entry.id   AF-A0A2T9ZLN3-F1
#
_cell.length_a   1.000
_cell.length_b   1.000
_cell.length_c   1.000
_cell.angle_alpha   90.00
_cell.angle_beta   90.00
_cell.angle_gamma   90.00
#
_symmetry.space_group_name_H-M   'P 1'
#
loop_
_entity.id
_entity.type
_entity.pdbx_description
1 polymer ?
#
loop_
_entity_poly.entity_id
_entity_poly.type
_entity_poly.pdbx_seq_one_letter_code
_entity_poly.pdbx_strand_id
1 'polypeptide(L)'
;MAKRSSASKKSITSTSSDNPKQKENLIELEGTASSPSLPNELNNKIGKIDTDLDDLRSELSKTNRSVKSSLSHLSDKGSDLTSKVSETYQQLGALDDAYKSLSDKSANISKNIKAISKQINQVSDKSDSDIGLLSDGYQALIARTDELGKKSKQTSQTLNKSIKDNARMLQDLENALVAEIDSLAKSSEERDQNLADENIEISKNLDRAEEEIKSSQARMLKLQAVDQALEKRVAEVEGTAGELTKKSRELSRSTTMLTKRSSELSDAIDDLRERSEEHSGQISDLQERVERGAKALVSLIMLEKRHFRILGGMIALLVLAFVVFMGTEYSNWRSESQTNTALQSGINSTNNQLAATDSQLGRLSKQTAESQQVVNNEISAINDRLVTIGDQVETLDGRVTNMRPHKTFGNGNVIHGSKWVANQPAENHTIHIATVNDKQEMYKLAERYHTYLDDELAYLPVSVKSNRKYALIYGNFPAANDASSALNRLPKMIQRHRPSVHSMQQVQSFITE
;
A
#
# COMPACT_ATOMS: atom_id res chain seq x y z
N MET A 1 5.99 -61.35 65.64
CA MET A 1 5.37 -62.48 64.90
C MET A 1 6.44 -63.53 64.65
N ALA A 2 6.17 -64.77 65.07
CA ALA A 2 6.87 -66.04 64.74
C ALA A 2 8.36 -66.17 65.12
N LYS A 3 8.88 -67.31 65.61
CA LYS A 3 8.40 -68.53 66.28
C LYS A 3 9.69 -69.37 66.49
N ARG A 4 9.65 -70.28 67.48
CA ARG A 4 10.44 -71.51 67.62
C ARG A 4 11.88 -71.39 68.18
N SER A 5 12.42 -72.33 68.96
CA SER A 5 11.95 -73.52 69.72
C SER A 5 13.20 -74.38 69.99
N SER A 6 13.11 -75.25 71.01
CA SER A 6 13.90 -76.46 71.34
C SER A 6 15.18 -76.27 72.17
N ALA A 7 15.22 -76.65 73.46
CA ALA A 7 15.24 -78.03 74.05
C ALA A 7 16.64 -78.67 73.90
N SER A 8 17.23 -79.48 74.78
CA SER A 8 16.83 -80.41 75.85
C SER A 8 18.13 -80.80 76.59
N LYS A 9 18.24 -80.81 77.93
CA LYS A 9 18.01 -81.93 78.87
C LYS A 9 18.79 -83.26 78.61
N LYS A 10 19.69 -83.61 79.54
CA LYS A 10 20.13 -84.96 80.04
C LYS A 10 21.15 -84.68 81.16
N SER A 11 21.01 -84.95 82.46
CA SER A 11 20.50 -86.07 83.29
C SER A 11 21.24 -87.39 83.10
N ILE A 12 21.97 -87.82 84.15
CA ILE A 12 21.98 -89.15 84.83
C ILE A 12 23.02 -89.06 85.99
N THR A 13 22.65 -88.90 87.28
CA THR A 13 22.35 -89.92 88.33
C THR A 13 23.46 -90.98 88.55
N SER A 14 24.14 -90.95 89.72
CA SER A 14 23.96 -91.84 90.90
C SER A 14 24.68 -93.20 90.73
N THR A 15 25.31 -93.88 91.70
CA THR A 15 24.94 -94.30 93.07
C THR A 15 26.13 -95.22 93.50
N SER A 16 26.70 -95.23 94.71
CA SER A 16 26.20 -95.80 95.99
C SER A 16 27.15 -96.91 96.49
N SER A 17 27.19 -97.08 97.82
CA SER A 17 27.53 -98.29 98.59
C SER A 17 29.01 -98.71 98.65
N ASP A 18 29.56 -99.22 99.77
CA ASP A 18 28.96 -99.68 101.02
C ASP A 18 30.00 -99.74 102.15
N ASN A 19 29.48 -99.81 103.37
CA ASN A 19 30.11 -99.79 104.71
C ASN A 19 30.66 -101.22 105.09
N PRO A 20 30.74 -101.65 106.37
CA PRO A 20 31.72 -101.48 107.48
C PRO A 20 32.32 -102.83 107.99
N LYS A 21 32.85 -102.85 109.24
CA LYS A 21 32.96 -103.97 110.24
C LYS A 21 34.38 -104.55 110.45
N GLN A 22 34.86 -104.99 111.62
CA GLN A 22 34.34 -105.17 112.99
C GLN A 22 35.50 -105.65 113.92
N LYS A 23 35.40 -105.31 115.23
CA LYS A 23 35.55 -106.16 116.46
C LYS A 23 36.88 -106.87 116.79
N GLU A 24 37.46 -106.56 117.97
CA GLU A 24 37.36 -107.27 119.29
C GLU A 24 38.26 -108.52 119.38
N ASN A 25 39.21 -108.54 120.32
CA ASN A 25 39.12 -109.37 121.55
C ASN A 25 40.39 -109.34 122.43
N LEU A 26 40.12 -109.17 123.73
CA LEU A 26 40.93 -109.48 124.93
C LEU A 26 41.19 -110.99 125.07
N ILE A 27 42.26 -111.40 125.77
CA ILE A 27 42.23 -112.41 126.85
C ILE A 27 43.31 -112.08 127.92
N GLU A 28 42.93 -112.31 129.18
CA GLU A 28 43.57 -111.97 130.46
C GLU A 28 43.85 -113.27 131.28
N LEU A 29 44.72 -113.17 132.31
CA LEU A 29 44.74 -113.89 133.61
C LEU A 29 45.40 -115.30 133.82
N GLU A 30 46.36 -115.33 134.78
CA GLU A 30 46.42 -116.13 136.04
C GLU A 30 46.40 -117.70 135.96
N GLY A 31 47.08 -118.57 136.72
CA GLY A 31 47.96 -118.61 137.91
C GLY A 31 48.02 -120.08 138.43
N THR A 32 48.98 -120.44 139.32
CA THR A 32 49.09 -121.66 140.18
C THR A 32 49.97 -122.89 139.75
N ALA A 33 50.39 -123.70 140.74
CA ALA A 33 51.73 -124.29 140.93
C ALA A 33 51.83 -125.84 140.91
N SER A 34 53.04 -126.41 140.64
CA SER A 34 53.78 -127.50 141.36
C SER A 34 54.89 -128.20 140.52
N SER A 35 56.06 -128.48 141.13
CA SER A 35 57.33 -129.09 140.61
C SER A 35 57.25 -130.61 140.28
N PRO A 36 58.30 -131.35 139.80
CA PRO A 36 59.62 -131.00 139.21
C PRO A 36 60.03 -131.77 137.91
N SER A 37 60.92 -131.19 137.08
CA SER A 37 62.18 -131.78 136.53
C SER A 37 62.59 -131.12 135.19
N LEU A 38 63.79 -130.53 135.19
CA LEU A 38 64.24 -129.36 134.42
C LEU A 38 64.62 -129.47 132.90
N PRO A 39 64.69 -130.61 132.19
CA PRO A 39 65.21 -130.58 130.80
C PRO A 39 64.21 -130.30 129.65
N ASN A 40 62.89 -130.44 129.85
CA ASN A 40 61.93 -130.45 128.72
C ASN A 40 61.35 -129.07 128.32
N GLU A 41 61.51 -128.04 129.16
CA GLU A 41 60.84 -126.74 128.99
C GLU A 41 61.56 -125.80 127.99
N LEU A 42 62.86 -125.98 127.82
CA LEU A 42 63.70 -125.16 126.95
C LEU A 42 63.38 -125.39 125.47
N ASN A 43 63.10 -126.64 125.08
CA ASN A 43 62.77 -127.00 123.69
C ASN A 43 61.44 -126.40 123.23
N ASN A 44 60.43 -126.34 124.10
CA ASN A 44 59.15 -125.73 123.73
C ASN A 44 59.24 -124.20 123.59
N LYS A 45 60.10 -123.52 124.37
CA LYS A 45 60.32 -122.08 124.21
C LYS A 45 61.07 -121.74 122.92
N ILE A 46 62.04 -122.56 122.52
CA ILE A 46 62.77 -122.39 121.25
C ILE A 46 61.82 -122.54 120.05
N GLY A 47 60.96 -123.56 120.04
CA GLY A 47 59.99 -123.75 118.95
C GLY A 47 58.97 -122.61 118.82
N LYS A 48 58.55 -122.01 119.95
CA LYS A 48 57.69 -120.81 119.93
C LYS A 48 58.41 -119.60 119.34
N ILE A 49 59.67 -119.38 119.71
CA ILE A 49 60.46 -118.28 119.17
C ILE A 49 60.65 -118.44 117.66
N ASP A 50 60.93 -119.64 117.16
CA ASP A 50 61.05 -119.86 115.71
C ASP A 50 59.73 -119.59 114.97
N THR A 51 58.60 -119.97 115.56
CA THR A 51 57.27 -119.70 115.00
C THR A 51 56.99 -118.19 114.97
N ASP A 52 57.28 -117.48 116.07
CA ASP A 52 57.14 -116.03 116.14
C ASP A 52 58.08 -115.30 115.16
N LEU A 53 59.27 -115.85 114.91
CA LEU A 53 60.27 -115.30 114.00
C LEU A 53 59.87 -115.50 112.53
N ASP A 54 59.24 -116.63 112.20
CA ASP A 54 58.63 -116.87 110.89
C ASP A 54 57.37 -116.01 110.68
N ASP A 55 56.53 -115.83 111.69
CA ASP A 55 55.39 -114.91 111.64
C ASP A 55 55.84 -113.46 111.48
N LEU A 56 56.89 -113.03 112.19
CA LEU A 56 57.53 -111.72 112.00
C LEU A 56 58.11 -111.56 110.60
N ARG A 57 58.77 -112.58 110.05
CA ARG A 57 59.25 -112.55 108.65
C ARG A 57 58.10 -112.43 107.67
N SER A 58 57.00 -113.14 107.93
CA SER A 58 55.78 -113.09 107.12
C SER A 58 55.15 -111.69 107.16
N GLU A 59 54.95 -111.12 108.35
CA GLU A 59 54.49 -109.75 108.61
C GLU A 59 55.41 -108.71 107.96
N LEU A 60 56.72 -108.85 108.10
CA LEU A 60 57.70 -107.96 107.48
C LEU A 60 57.63 -108.04 105.96
N SER A 61 57.43 -109.23 105.39
CA SER A 61 57.26 -109.40 103.94
C SER A 61 55.96 -108.78 103.44
N LYS A 62 54.85 -108.91 104.20
CA LYS A 62 53.55 -108.29 103.89
C LYS A 62 53.66 -106.77 103.96
N THR A 63 54.29 -106.26 105.02
CA THR A 63 54.53 -104.83 105.21
C THR A 63 55.40 -104.27 104.09
N ASN A 64 56.48 -104.97 103.73
CA ASN A 64 57.35 -104.53 102.63
C ASN A 64 56.64 -104.55 101.27
N ARG A 65 55.79 -105.55 100.99
CA ARG A 65 54.93 -105.55 99.80
C ARG A 65 53.91 -104.40 99.82
N SER A 66 53.30 -104.13 100.97
CA SER A 66 52.35 -103.02 101.15
C SER A 66 53.02 -101.65 100.94
N VAL A 67 54.21 -101.45 101.51
CA VAL A 67 55.02 -100.24 101.32
C VAL A 67 55.42 -100.10 99.86
N LYS A 68 55.86 -101.17 99.20
CA LYS A 68 56.20 -101.14 97.77
C LYS A 68 54.98 -100.80 96.90
N SER A 69 53.82 -101.37 97.21
CA SER A 69 52.55 -101.04 96.52
C SER A 69 52.16 -99.58 96.75
N SER A 70 52.24 -99.10 97.99
CA SER A 70 51.96 -97.70 98.34
C SER A 70 52.93 -96.73 97.67
N LEU A 71 54.22 -97.08 97.58
CA LEU A 71 55.24 -96.30 96.91
C LEU A 71 55.04 -96.29 95.40
N SER A 72 54.64 -97.41 94.80
CA SER A 72 54.26 -97.47 93.38
C SER A 72 53.04 -96.60 93.11
N HIS A 73 51.99 -96.70 93.93
CA HIS A 73 50.81 -95.85 93.83
C HIS A 73 51.13 -94.37 94.04
N LEU A 74 52.06 -94.03 94.93
CA LEU A 74 52.51 -92.65 95.15
C LEU A 74 53.33 -92.14 93.97
N SER A 75 54.17 -92.99 93.38
CA SER A 75 54.92 -92.69 92.15
C SER A 75 54.00 -92.47 90.97
N ASP A 76 52.99 -93.33 90.78
CA ASP A 76 51.99 -93.20 89.73
C ASP A 76 51.16 -91.93 89.91
N LYS A 77 50.75 -91.62 91.16
CA LYS A 77 50.09 -90.35 91.49
C LYS A 77 51.01 -89.15 91.29
N GLY A 78 52.31 -89.27 91.58
CA GLY A 78 53.30 -88.22 91.32
C GLY A 78 53.49 -87.96 89.83
N SER A 79 53.50 -89.03 89.02
CA SER A 79 53.54 -88.96 87.56
C SER A 79 52.25 -88.35 86.99
N ASP A 80 51.08 -88.79 87.45
CA ASP A 80 49.78 -88.22 87.07
C ASP A 80 49.68 -86.74 87.45
N LEU A 81 50.13 -86.39 88.66
CA LEU A 81 50.16 -85.00 89.12
C LEU A 81 51.11 -84.15 88.25
N THR A 82 52.29 -84.65 87.92
CA THR A 82 53.24 -83.95 87.03
C THR A 82 52.66 -83.75 85.63
N SER A 83 51.96 -84.78 85.10
CA SER A 83 51.24 -84.67 83.82
C SER A 83 50.14 -83.62 83.89
N LYS A 84 49.33 -83.61 84.95
CA LYS A 84 48.27 -82.60 85.17
C LYS A 84 48.84 -81.20 85.36
N VAL A 85 49.98 -81.06 86.04
CA VAL A 85 50.67 -79.77 86.18
C VAL A 85 51.19 -79.29 84.82
N SER A 86 51.79 -80.17 84.02
CA SER A 86 52.22 -79.86 82.65
C SER A 86 51.03 -79.46 81.76
N GLU A 87 49.92 -80.20 81.82
CA GLU A 87 48.70 -79.93 81.06
C GLU A 87 48.06 -78.60 81.48
N THR A 88 48.03 -78.30 82.78
CA THR A 88 47.53 -77.01 83.29
C THR A 88 48.42 -75.84 82.87
N TYR A 89 49.75 -76.00 82.84
CA TYR A 89 50.64 -74.99 82.27
C TYR A 89 50.45 -74.80 80.76
N GLN A 90 50.23 -75.88 80.00
CA GLN A 90 49.89 -75.77 78.57
C GLN A 90 48.56 -75.08 78.35
N GLN A 91 47.53 -75.42 79.14
CA GLN A 91 46.22 -74.76 79.11
C GLN A 91 46.33 -73.28 79.48
N LEU A 92 47.19 -72.92 80.44
CA LEU A 92 47.44 -71.52 80.81
C LEU A 92 48.16 -70.75 79.69
N GLY A 93 49.10 -71.39 78.99
CA GLY A 93 49.72 -70.81 77.79
C GLY A 93 48.72 -70.59 76.66
N ALA A 94 47.88 -71.58 76.36
CA ALA A 94 46.80 -71.45 75.38
C ALA A 94 45.78 -70.37 75.77
N LEU A 95 45.53 -70.19 77.07
CA LEU A 95 44.67 -69.13 77.60
C LEU A 95 45.31 -67.75 77.39
N ASP A 96 46.61 -67.58 77.64
CA ASP A 96 47.34 -66.33 77.37
C ASP A 96 47.31 -65.97 75.87
N ASP A 97 47.51 -66.94 74.99
CA ASP A 97 47.40 -66.75 73.54
C ASP A 97 45.97 -66.37 73.12
N ALA A 98 44.95 -66.97 73.74
CA ALA A 98 43.55 -66.60 73.52
C ALA A 98 43.26 -65.17 74.01
N TYR A 99 43.82 -64.76 75.16
CA TYR A 99 43.71 -63.40 75.66
C TYR A 99 44.40 -62.38 74.75
N LYS A 100 45.60 -62.67 74.24
CA LYS A 100 46.29 -61.84 73.24
C LYS A 100 45.45 -61.71 71.97
N SER A 101 44.95 -62.82 71.42
CA SER A 101 44.08 -62.80 70.25
C SER A 101 42.79 -61.99 70.47
N LEU A 102 42.19 -62.09 71.66
CA LEU A 102 41.01 -61.30 72.04
C LEU A 102 41.33 -59.82 72.18
N SER A 103 42.49 -59.48 72.76
CA SER A 103 42.99 -58.11 72.87
C SER A 103 43.21 -57.49 71.48
N ASP A 104 43.87 -58.21 70.56
CA ASP A 104 44.09 -57.77 69.19
C ASP A 104 42.77 -57.60 68.42
N LYS A 105 41.82 -58.53 68.60
CA LYS A 105 40.46 -58.38 68.05
C LYS A 105 39.75 -57.15 68.62
N SER A 106 39.85 -56.90 69.92
CA SER A 106 39.26 -55.72 70.59
C SER A 106 39.88 -54.41 70.07
N ALA A 107 41.20 -54.37 69.89
CA ALA A 107 41.90 -53.23 69.30
C ALA A 107 41.46 -52.97 67.85
N ASN A 108 41.33 -54.04 67.05
CA ASN A 108 40.81 -53.95 65.68
C ASN A 108 39.35 -53.49 65.63
N ILE A 109 38.49 -54.00 66.51
CA ILE A 109 37.10 -53.56 66.65
C ILE A 109 37.06 -52.07 67.00
N SER A 110 37.89 -51.62 67.94
CA SER A 110 37.97 -50.20 68.32
C SER A 110 38.42 -49.31 67.16
N LYS A 111 39.39 -49.77 66.35
CA LYS A 111 39.83 -49.07 65.14
C LYS A 111 38.70 -48.98 64.10
N ASN A 112 37.98 -50.08 63.89
CA ASN A 112 36.84 -50.12 62.98
C ASN A 112 35.68 -49.23 63.46
N ILE A 113 35.38 -49.21 64.76
CA ILE A 113 34.36 -48.31 65.34
C ILE A 113 34.73 -46.85 65.07
N LYS A 114 36.00 -46.46 65.27
CA LYS A 114 36.47 -45.09 64.96
C LYS A 114 36.34 -44.76 63.47
N ALA A 115 36.69 -45.70 62.58
CA ALA A 115 36.57 -45.50 61.14
C ALA A 115 35.11 -45.36 60.69
N ILE A 116 34.23 -46.22 61.19
CA ILE A 116 32.78 -46.18 60.94
C ILE A 116 32.20 -44.87 61.48
N SER A 117 32.56 -44.46 62.70
CA SER A 117 32.10 -43.19 63.27
C SER A 117 32.52 -41.98 62.41
N LYS A 118 33.74 -41.99 61.87
CA LYS A 118 34.19 -40.96 60.93
C LYS A 118 33.37 -40.96 59.64
N GLN A 119 33.08 -42.14 59.07
CA GLN A 119 32.24 -42.26 57.87
C GLN A 119 30.81 -41.79 58.12
N ILE A 120 30.22 -42.13 59.27
CA ILE A 120 28.89 -41.67 59.68
C ILE A 120 28.86 -40.15 59.74
N ASN A 121 29.84 -39.52 60.37
CA ASN A 121 29.90 -38.06 60.45
C ASN A 121 30.04 -37.42 59.07
N GLN A 122 30.89 -37.97 58.18
CA GLN A 122 31.01 -37.47 56.80
C GLN A 122 29.70 -37.60 56.01
N VAL A 123 28.97 -38.70 56.19
CA VAL A 123 27.65 -38.88 55.57
C VAL A 123 26.63 -37.90 56.14
N SER A 124 26.67 -37.63 57.45
CA SER A 124 25.82 -36.61 58.09
C SER A 124 26.09 -35.22 57.53
N ASP A 125 27.36 -34.78 57.53
CA ASP A 125 27.75 -33.46 57.02
C ASP A 125 27.36 -33.29 55.54
N LYS A 126 27.56 -34.34 54.73
CA LYS A 126 27.15 -34.34 53.33
C LYS A 126 25.62 -34.28 53.18
N SER A 127 24.89 -35.05 53.98
CA SER A 127 23.42 -35.04 53.98
C SER A 127 22.88 -33.66 54.35
N ASP A 128 23.45 -33.00 55.37
CA ASP A 128 23.02 -31.66 55.77
C ASP A 128 23.29 -30.62 54.68
N SER A 129 24.44 -30.71 53.99
CA SER A 129 24.76 -29.88 52.83
C SER A 129 23.80 -30.11 51.66
N ASP A 130 23.51 -31.38 51.33
CA ASP A 130 22.62 -31.73 50.22
C ASP A 130 21.17 -31.29 50.53
N ILE A 131 20.72 -31.41 51.79
CA ILE A 131 19.41 -30.91 52.25
C ILE A 131 19.36 -29.37 52.14
N GLY A 132 20.43 -28.67 52.50
CA GLY A 132 20.55 -27.22 52.35
C GLY A 132 20.42 -26.77 50.90
N LEU A 133 21.19 -27.38 49.99
CA LEU A 133 21.12 -27.08 48.55
C LEU A 133 19.74 -27.37 47.96
N LEU A 134 19.11 -28.47 48.39
CA LEU A 134 17.76 -28.81 47.96
C LEU A 134 16.73 -27.76 48.44
N SER A 135 16.85 -27.32 49.70
CA SER A 135 16.00 -26.26 50.25
C SER A 135 16.15 -24.94 49.48
N ASP A 136 17.39 -24.52 49.20
CA ASP A 136 17.66 -23.32 48.40
C ASP A 136 17.10 -23.45 46.97
N GLY A 137 17.22 -24.64 46.38
CA GLY A 137 16.63 -24.98 45.08
C GLY A 137 15.10 -24.85 45.08
N TYR A 138 14.42 -25.34 46.13
CA TYR A 138 12.97 -25.18 46.28
C TYR A 138 12.58 -23.71 46.44
N GLN A 139 13.31 -22.93 47.22
CA GLN A 139 13.03 -21.52 47.41
C GLN A 139 13.19 -20.72 46.09
N ALA A 140 14.23 -21.03 45.31
CA ALA A 140 14.43 -20.45 43.99
C ALA A 140 13.32 -20.84 43.00
N LEU A 141 12.84 -22.08 43.06
CA LEU A 141 11.73 -22.54 42.21
C LEU A 141 10.41 -21.84 42.56
N ILE A 142 10.13 -21.62 43.85
CA ILE A 142 8.97 -20.85 44.33
C ILE A 142 9.06 -19.42 43.79
N ALA A 143 10.21 -18.74 43.98
CA ALA A 143 10.41 -17.38 43.50
C ALA A 143 10.22 -17.25 41.98
N ARG A 144 10.73 -18.23 41.20
CA ARG A 144 10.56 -18.27 39.75
C ARG A 144 9.11 -18.50 39.35
N THR A 145 8.38 -19.33 40.10
CA THR A 145 6.95 -19.58 39.86
C THR A 145 6.12 -18.32 40.12
N ASP A 146 6.43 -17.58 41.18
CA ASP A 146 5.78 -16.29 41.49
C ASP A 146 6.09 -15.23 40.43
N GLU A 147 7.34 -15.15 39.97
CA GLU A 147 7.73 -14.25 38.88
C GLU A 147 7.00 -14.58 37.57
N LEU A 148 6.90 -15.88 37.24
CA LEU A 148 6.15 -16.33 36.07
C LEU A 148 4.66 -16.00 36.19
N GLY A 149 4.07 -16.17 37.39
CA GLY A 149 2.70 -15.78 37.68
C GLY A 149 2.47 -14.28 37.48
N LYS A 150 3.38 -13.43 37.96
CA LYS A 150 3.33 -11.97 37.75
C LYS A 150 3.45 -11.60 36.28
N LYS A 151 4.43 -12.17 35.55
CA LYS A 151 4.62 -11.94 34.11
C LYS A 151 3.43 -12.40 33.29
N SER A 152 2.84 -13.55 33.63
CA SER A 152 1.61 -14.06 33.01
C SER A 152 0.44 -13.08 33.20
N LYS A 153 0.22 -12.60 34.42
CA LYS A 153 -0.82 -11.60 34.73
C LYS A 153 -0.60 -10.29 33.97
N GLN A 154 0.62 -9.78 33.92
CA GLN A 154 0.96 -8.57 33.18
C GLN A 154 0.75 -8.73 31.68
N THR A 155 1.11 -9.89 31.13
CA THR A 155 0.89 -10.23 29.71
C THR A 155 -0.59 -10.28 29.40
N SER A 156 -1.40 -10.92 30.24
CA SER A 156 -2.87 -10.98 30.09
C SER A 156 -3.50 -9.58 30.18
N GLN A 157 -3.04 -8.72 31.09
CA GLN A 157 -3.52 -7.33 31.18
C GLN A 157 -3.16 -6.50 29.94
N THR A 158 -1.94 -6.65 29.43
CA THR A 158 -1.47 -5.96 28.21
C THR A 158 -2.26 -6.43 26.99
N LEU A 159 -2.49 -7.74 26.88
CA LEU A 159 -3.28 -8.34 25.81
C LEU A 159 -4.74 -7.84 25.86
N ASN A 160 -5.38 -7.86 27.03
CA ASN A 160 -6.75 -7.35 27.18
C ASN A 160 -6.87 -5.86 26.86
N LYS A 161 -5.87 -5.05 27.23
CA LYS A 161 -5.82 -3.64 26.85
C LYS A 161 -5.71 -3.48 25.33
N SER A 162 -4.78 -4.21 24.70
CA SER A 162 -4.61 -4.16 23.24
C SER A 162 -5.86 -4.64 22.49
N ILE A 163 -6.54 -5.68 22.96
CA ILE A 163 -7.81 -6.14 22.38
C ILE A 163 -8.87 -5.05 22.47
N LYS A 164 -8.99 -4.37 23.62
CA LYS A 164 -9.94 -3.27 23.82
C LYS A 164 -9.63 -2.06 22.93
N ASP A 165 -8.36 -1.70 22.82
CA ASP A 165 -7.92 -0.58 21.98
C ASP A 165 -8.16 -0.89 20.50
N ASN A 166 -7.86 -2.12 20.05
CA ASN A 166 -8.16 -2.57 18.69
C ASN A 166 -9.67 -2.59 18.40
N ALA A 167 -10.49 -3.04 19.34
CA ALA A 167 -11.95 -3.02 19.18
C ALA A 167 -12.50 -1.59 19.01
N ARG A 168 -11.94 -0.62 19.74
CA ARG A 168 -12.27 0.80 19.58
C ARG A 168 -11.84 1.34 18.23
N MET A 169 -10.61 1.07 17.80
CA MET A 169 -10.13 1.50 16.48
C MET A 169 -10.98 0.93 15.34
N LEU A 170 -11.40 -0.34 15.45
CA LEU A 170 -12.31 -0.95 14.47
C LEU A 170 -13.68 -0.27 14.45
N GLN A 171 -14.22 0.08 15.62
CA GLN A 171 -15.49 0.80 15.71
C GLN A 171 -15.39 2.24 15.15
N ASP A 172 -14.29 2.94 15.42
CA ASP A 172 -14.04 4.27 14.88
C ASP A 172 -13.88 4.23 13.35
N LEU A 173 -13.19 3.21 12.82
CA LEU A 173 -13.06 2.97 11.39
C LEU A 173 -14.41 2.64 10.73
N GLU A 174 -15.22 1.80 11.37
CA GLU A 174 -16.58 1.48 10.89
C GLU A 174 -17.44 2.74 10.81
N ASN A 175 -17.43 3.58 11.85
CA ASN A 175 -18.17 4.84 11.86
C ASN A 175 -17.67 5.81 10.77
N ALA A 176 -16.36 5.89 10.56
CA ALA A 176 -15.77 6.73 9.51
C ALA A 176 -16.18 6.25 8.10
N LEU A 177 -16.17 4.94 7.86
CA LEU A 177 -16.59 4.35 6.60
C LEU A 177 -18.08 4.58 6.33
N VAL A 178 -18.94 4.45 7.34
CA VAL A 178 -20.37 4.76 7.20
C VAL A 178 -20.57 6.23 6.83
N ALA A 179 -19.87 7.15 7.50
CA ALA A 179 -19.96 8.58 7.18
C ALA A 179 -19.46 8.90 5.76
N GLU A 180 -18.41 8.23 5.28
CA GLU A 180 -17.90 8.39 3.92
C GLU A 180 -18.89 7.83 2.88
N ILE A 181 -19.51 6.68 3.16
CA ILE A 181 -20.57 6.09 2.31
C ILE A 181 -21.76 7.05 2.21
N ASP A 182 -22.22 7.63 3.33
CA ASP A 182 -23.33 8.59 3.34
C ASP A 182 -22.97 9.87 2.56
N SER A 183 -21.76 10.38 2.74
CA SER A 183 -21.27 11.54 1.98
C SER A 183 -21.19 11.26 0.48
N LEU A 184 -20.73 10.07 0.10
CA LEU A 184 -20.64 9.65 -1.30
C LEU A 184 -22.02 9.45 -1.92
N ALA A 185 -22.96 8.87 -1.16
CA ALA A 185 -24.34 8.71 -1.58
C ALA A 185 -24.99 10.07 -1.84
N LYS A 186 -24.82 11.03 -0.93
CA LYS A 186 -25.32 12.40 -1.10
C LYS A 186 -24.69 13.11 -2.30
N SER A 187 -23.38 12.99 -2.47
CA SER A 187 -22.68 13.57 -3.63
C SER A 187 -23.15 12.95 -4.95
N SER A 188 -23.43 11.64 -4.97
CA SER A 188 -23.99 10.97 -6.15
C SER A 188 -25.41 11.47 -6.44
N GLU A 189 -26.25 11.63 -5.41
CA GLU A 189 -27.61 12.16 -5.57
C GLU A 189 -27.60 13.60 -6.11
N GLU A 190 -26.74 14.47 -5.58
CA GLU A 190 -26.57 15.84 -6.09
C GLU A 190 -26.09 15.85 -7.55
N ARG A 191 -25.16 14.96 -7.92
CA ARG A 191 -24.71 14.82 -9.30
C ARG A 191 -25.85 14.36 -10.21
N ASP A 192 -26.62 13.38 -9.79
CA ASP A 192 -27.71 12.83 -10.59
C ASP A 192 -28.85 13.86 -10.77
N GLN A 193 -29.10 14.69 -9.75
CA GLN A 193 -30.00 15.86 -9.85
C GLN A 193 -29.46 16.91 -10.84
N ASN A 194 -28.18 17.29 -10.73
CA ASN A 194 -27.57 18.24 -11.66
C ASN A 194 -27.61 17.73 -13.12
N LEU A 195 -27.35 16.44 -13.34
CA LEU A 195 -27.46 15.83 -14.67
C LEU A 195 -28.91 15.82 -15.18
N ALA A 196 -29.89 15.61 -14.31
CA ALA A 196 -31.29 15.70 -14.67
C ALA A 196 -31.67 17.14 -15.09
N ASP A 197 -31.23 18.14 -14.34
CA ASP A 197 -31.45 19.56 -14.64
C ASP A 197 -30.77 19.98 -15.96
N GLU A 198 -29.51 19.57 -16.16
CA GLU A 198 -28.77 19.84 -17.41
C GLU A 198 -29.46 19.17 -18.61
N ASN A 199 -29.96 17.95 -18.45
CA ASN A 199 -30.70 17.26 -19.50
C ASN A 199 -32.03 17.97 -19.86
N ILE A 200 -32.73 18.53 -18.86
CA ILE A 200 -33.92 19.36 -19.08
C ILE A 200 -33.54 20.64 -19.86
N GLU A 201 -32.43 21.28 -19.51
CA GLU A 201 -31.95 22.47 -20.21
C GLU A 201 -31.55 22.17 -21.67
N ILE A 202 -30.83 21.08 -21.89
CA ILE A 202 -30.46 20.60 -23.23
C ILE A 202 -31.72 20.34 -24.06
N SER A 203 -32.71 19.65 -23.51
CA SER A 203 -33.98 19.40 -24.19
C SER A 203 -34.68 20.71 -24.60
N LYS A 204 -34.71 21.70 -23.69
CA LYS A 204 -35.32 23.01 -23.98
C LYS A 204 -34.57 23.79 -25.07
N ASN A 205 -33.24 23.68 -25.08
CA ASN A 205 -32.41 24.31 -26.12
C ASN A 205 -32.57 23.61 -27.48
N LEU A 206 -32.75 22.29 -27.48
CA LEU A 206 -33.06 21.52 -28.67
C LEU A 206 -34.41 21.94 -29.27
N ASP A 207 -35.45 22.08 -28.44
CA ASP A 207 -36.77 22.54 -28.88
C ASP A 207 -36.69 23.95 -29.50
N ARG A 208 -35.90 24.87 -28.91
CA ARG A 208 -35.67 26.20 -29.49
C ARG A 208 -34.95 26.13 -30.83
N ALA A 209 -33.89 25.32 -30.92
CA ALA A 209 -33.14 25.16 -32.16
C ALA A 209 -34.04 24.58 -33.27
N GLU A 210 -34.92 23.64 -32.95
CA GLU A 210 -35.89 23.09 -33.89
C GLU A 210 -36.85 24.18 -34.42
N GLU A 211 -37.39 25.02 -33.54
CA GLU A 211 -38.26 26.13 -33.93
C GLU A 211 -37.53 27.20 -34.77
N GLU A 212 -36.27 27.50 -34.45
CA GLU A 212 -35.43 28.38 -35.26
C GLU A 212 -35.15 27.80 -36.65
N ILE A 213 -34.90 26.49 -36.75
CA ILE A 213 -34.73 25.80 -38.04
C ILE A 213 -36.02 25.86 -38.86
N LYS A 214 -37.19 25.59 -38.27
CA LYS A 214 -38.50 25.72 -38.96
C LYS A 214 -38.72 27.15 -39.45
N SER A 215 -38.43 28.13 -38.62
CA SER A 215 -38.51 29.57 -38.97
C SER A 215 -37.57 29.92 -40.13
N SER A 216 -36.33 29.42 -40.09
CA SER A 216 -35.33 29.61 -41.15
C SER A 216 -35.76 28.95 -42.47
N GLN A 217 -36.28 27.72 -42.43
CA GLN A 217 -36.85 27.05 -43.60
C GLN A 217 -38.01 27.85 -44.20
N ALA A 218 -38.91 28.39 -43.37
CA ALA A 218 -40.00 29.23 -43.85
C ALA A 218 -39.49 30.53 -44.50
N ARG A 219 -38.42 31.13 -43.97
CA ARG A 219 -37.77 32.30 -44.59
C ARG A 219 -37.10 31.93 -45.91
N MET A 220 -36.43 30.79 -46.00
CA MET A 220 -35.81 30.30 -47.23
C MET A 220 -36.84 30.09 -48.33
N LEU A 221 -38.00 29.48 -48.02
CA LEU A 221 -39.09 29.32 -48.98
C LEU A 221 -39.64 30.67 -49.45
N LYS A 222 -39.76 31.65 -48.54
CA LYS A 222 -40.14 33.02 -48.92
C LYS A 222 -39.10 33.67 -49.82
N LEU A 223 -37.81 33.48 -49.54
CA LEU A 223 -36.72 34.02 -50.36
C LEU A 223 -36.72 33.40 -51.76
N GLN A 224 -36.91 32.08 -51.86
CA GLN A 224 -37.06 31.40 -53.14
C GLN A 224 -38.26 31.92 -53.95
N ALA A 225 -39.39 32.22 -53.28
CA ALA A 225 -40.54 32.85 -53.94
C ALA A 225 -40.23 34.28 -54.41
N VAL A 226 -39.44 35.04 -53.64
CA VAL A 226 -38.94 36.36 -54.07
C VAL A 226 -38.02 36.24 -55.27
N ASP A 227 -37.10 35.27 -55.29
CA ASP A 227 -36.20 35.04 -56.41
C ASP A 227 -36.97 34.68 -57.69
N GLN A 228 -37.98 33.81 -57.60
CA GLN A 228 -38.87 33.51 -58.73
C GLN A 228 -39.65 34.74 -59.21
N ALA A 229 -40.11 35.59 -58.29
CA ALA A 229 -40.79 36.84 -58.64
C ALA A 229 -39.84 37.84 -59.31
N LEU A 230 -38.60 37.93 -58.84
CA LEU A 230 -37.55 38.76 -59.46
C LEU A 230 -37.20 38.25 -60.85
N GLU A 231 -37.02 36.93 -61.03
CA GLU A 231 -36.75 36.33 -62.33
C GLU A 231 -37.88 36.62 -63.33
N LYS A 232 -39.15 36.50 -62.90
CA LYS A 232 -40.30 36.87 -63.73
C LYS A 232 -40.29 38.35 -64.11
N ARG A 233 -39.99 39.25 -63.16
CA ARG A 233 -39.88 40.69 -63.44
C ARG A 233 -38.73 41.01 -64.39
N VAL A 234 -37.59 40.34 -64.27
CA VAL A 234 -36.46 40.49 -65.20
C VAL A 234 -36.90 40.08 -66.60
N ALA A 235 -37.54 38.92 -66.76
CA ALA A 235 -38.06 38.47 -68.06
C ALA A 235 -39.09 39.45 -68.66
N GLU A 236 -39.98 40.01 -67.85
CA GLU A 236 -40.93 41.05 -68.27
C GLU A 236 -40.21 42.34 -68.69
N VAL A 237 -39.21 42.79 -67.93
CA VAL A 237 -38.39 43.97 -68.25
C VAL A 237 -37.60 43.76 -69.54
N GLU A 238 -36.98 42.59 -69.73
CA GLU A 238 -36.30 42.24 -70.99
C GLU A 238 -37.26 42.23 -72.18
N GLY A 239 -38.48 41.69 -71.99
CA GLY A 239 -39.54 41.74 -72.99
C GLY A 239 -39.93 43.17 -73.37
N THR A 240 -40.19 44.04 -72.37
CA THR A 240 -40.52 45.45 -72.62
C THR A 240 -39.37 46.23 -73.26
N ALA A 241 -38.12 45.97 -72.87
CA ALA A 241 -36.93 46.55 -73.50
C ALA A 241 -36.79 46.11 -74.97
N GLY A 242 -37.10 44.84 -75.27
CA GLY A 242 -37.18 44.31 -76.63
C GLY A 242 -38.24 45.02 -77.47
N GLU A 243 -39.45 45.22 -76.93
CA GLU A 243 -40.51 45.99 -77.60
C GLU A 243 -40.12 47.45 -77.83
N LEU A 244 -39.51 48.10 -76.83
CA LEU A 244 -39.06 49.48 -76.94
C LEU A 244 -37.99 49.62 -78.04
N THR A 245 -37.06 48.66 -78.11
CA THR A 245 -36.05 48.61 -79.17
C THR A 245 -36.70 48.46 -80.55
N LYS A 246 -37.74 47.62 -80.67
CA LYS A 246 -38.50 47.46 -81.92
C LYS A 246 -39.22 48.75 -82.31
N LYS A 247 -39.94 49.38 -81.37
CA LYS A 247 -40.60 50.68 -81.58
C LYS A 247 -39.62 51.78 -81.93
N SER A 248 -38.44 51.83 -81.30
CA SER A 248 -37.37 52.77 -81.62
C SER A 248 -36.87 52.59 -83.07
N ARG A 249 -36.67 51.34 -83.51
CA ARG A 249 -36.33 51.05 -84.91
C ARG A 249 -37.44 51.44 -85.89
N GLU A 250 -38.70 51.18 -85.55
CA GLU A 250 -39.86 51.61 -86.36
C GLU A 250 -39.96 53.13 -86.45
N LEU A 251 -39.75 53.83 -85.33
CA LEU A 251 -39.73 55.28 -85.27
C LEU A 251 -38.60 55.84 -86.13
N SER A 252 -37.39 55.30 -86.02
CA SER A 252 -36.23 55.70 -86.83
C SER A 252 -36.48 55.49 -88.34
N ARG A 253 -37.14 54.40 -88.73
CA ARG A 253 -37.61 54.19 -90.12
C ARG A 253 -38.64 55.22 -90.54
N SER A 254 -39.61 55.52 -89.68
CA SER A 254 -40.64 56.54 -89.93
C SER A 254 -40.02 57.92 -90.08
N THR A 255 -39.06 58.29 -89.23
CA THR A 255 -38.27 59.53 -89.35
C THR A 255 -37.52 59.58 -90.68
N THR A 256 -36.84 58.49 -91.07
CA THR A 256 -36.13 58.42 -92.35
C THR A 256 -37.09 58.61 -93.55
N MET A 257 -38.26 57.96 -93.51
CA MET A 257 -39.33 58.16 -94.50
C MET A 257 -39.85 59.59 -94.53
N LEU A 258 -40.03 60.21 -93.36
CA LEU A 258 -40.48 61.60 -93.25
C LEU A 258 -39.42 62.57 -93.79
N THR A 259 -38.14 62.36 -93.50
CA THR A 259 -37.03 63.16 -94.05
C THR A 259 -36.98 63.01 -95.57
N LYS A 260 -37.15 61.79 -96.10
CA LYS A 260 -37.24 61.55 -97.56
C LYS A 260 -38.40 62.32 -98.17
N ARG A 261 -39.61 62.20 -97.60
CA ARG A 261 -40.78 62.96 -98.07
C ARG A 261 -40.59 64.47 -97.95
N SER A 262 -39.94 64.95 -96.89
CA SER A 262 -39.63 66.37 -96.73
C SER A 262 -38.65 66.86 -97.78
N SER A 263 -37.66 66.04 -98.16
CA SER A 263 -36.76 66.31 -99.28
C SER A 263 -37.52 66.35 -100.60
N GLU A 264 -38.32 65.33 -100.90
CA GLU A 264 -39.14 65.27 -102.12
C GLU A 264 -40.10 66.48 -102.21
N LEU A 265 -40.65 66.92 -101.08
CA LEU A 265 -41.52 68.09 -101.02
C LEU A 265 -40.75 69.41 -101.15
N SER A 266 -39.50 69.46 -100.65
CA SER A 266 -38.58 70.58 -100.89
C SER A 266 -38.22 70.69 -102.37
N ASP A 267 -37.86 69.57 -103.01
CA ASP A 267 -37.57 69.51 -104.44
C ASP A 267 -38.79 69.94 -105.27
N ALA A 268 -39.99 69.50 -104.89
CA ALA A 268 -41.22 69.92 -105.55
C ALA A 268 -41.53 71.42 -105.35
N ILE A 269 -41.18 72.00 -104.19
CA ILE A 269 -41.29 73.44 -103.94
C ILE A 269 -40.30 74.22 -104.81
N ASP A 270 -39.07 73.72 -104.94
CA ASP A 270 -38.05 74.35 -105.79
C ASP A 270 -38.43 74.27 -107.28
N ASP A 271 -38.98 73.15 -107.76
CA ASP A 271 -39.53 73.01 -109.13
C ASP A 271 -40.71 73.96 -109.37
N LEU A 272 -41.62 74.09 -108.39
CA LEU A 272 -42.70 75.07 -108.44
C LEU A 272 -42.19 76.52 -108.45
N ARG A 273 -41.10 76.79 -107.72
CA ARG A 273 -40.47 78.11 -107.69
C ARG A 273 -39.79 78.43 -109.01
N GLU A 274 -39.07 77.48 -109.60
CA GLU A 274 -38.47 77.60 -110.93
C GLU A 274 -39.54 77.85 -112.00
N ARG A 275 -40.64 77.07 -112.00
CA ARG A 275 -41.80 77.34 -112.87
C ARG A 275 -42.45 78.70 -112.60
N SER A 276 -42.48 79.15 -111.35
CA SER A 276 -43.01 80.48 -111.01
C SER A 276 -42.09 81.61 -111.51
N GLU A 277 -40.77 81.41 -111.50
CA GLU A 277 -39.80 82.34 -112.08
C GLU A 277 -39.89 82.34 -113.61
N GLU A 278 -40.07 81.18 -114.23
CA GLU A 278 -40.33 81.05 -115.68
C GLU A 278 -41.65 81.74 -116.07
N HIS A 279 -42.74 81.51 -115.33
CA HIS A 279 -44.00 82.22 -115.52
C HIS A 279 -43.87 83.71 -115.23
N SER A 280 -43.04 84.13 -114.26
CA SER A 280 -42.74 85.55 -114.04
C SER A 280 -42.00 86.16 -115.23
N GLY A 281 -41.11 85.41 -115.89
CA GLY A 281 -40.47 85.80 -117.14
C GLY A 281 -41.49 85.94 -118.27
N GLN A 282 -42.41 84.98 -118.42
CA GLN A 282 -43.52 85.07 -119.38
C GLN A 282 -44.46 86.24 -119.08
N ILE A 283 -44.71 86.55 -117.80
CA ILE A 283 -45.50 87.71 -117.36
C ILE A 283 -44.76 89.02 -117.66
N SER A 284 -43.43 89.07 -117.51
CA SER A 284 -42.62 90.24 -117.90
C SER A 284 -42.64 90.46 -119.42
N ASP A 285 -42.54 89.38 -120.20
CA ASP A 285 -42.59 89.41 -121.67
C ASP A 285 -44.01 89.77 -122.17
N LEU A 286 -45.04 89.36 -121.43
CA LEU A 286 -46.42 89.82 -121.60
C LEU A 286 -46.60 91.28 -121.14
N GLN A 287 -45.93 91.75 -120.07
CA GLN A 287 -45.99 93.14 -119.61
C GLN A 287 -45.34 94.10 -120.59
N GLU A 288 -44.22 93.72 -121.23
CA GLU A 288 -43.60 94.52 -122.30
C GLU A 288 -44.50 94.59 -123.56
N ARG A 289 -45.24 93.51 -123.85
CA ARG A 289 -46.27 93.50 -124.92
C ARG A 289 -47.55 94.25 -124.53
N VAL A 290 -47.88 94.34 -123.24
CA VAL A 290 -49.04 95.07 -122.69
C VAL A 290 -48.77 96.57 -122.57
N GLU A 291 -47.52 97.00 -122.35
CA GLU A 291 -47.15 98.44 -122.33
C GLU A 291 -47.29 99.09 -123.72
N ARG A 292 -47.20 98.30 -124.82
CA ARG A 292 -47.53 98.75 -126.18
C ARG A 292 -49.03 98.66 -126.53
N GLY A 293 -49.83 97.95 -125.73
CA GLY A 293 -51.29 97.79 -125.90
C GLY A 293 -52.15 98.71 -125.00
N ALA A 294 -51.58 99.26 -123.92
CA ALA A 294 -52.29 100.02 -122.88
C ALA A 294 -52.63 101.49 -123.23
N LYS A 295 -52.67 101.85 -124.53
CA LYS A 295 -53.37 103.06 -125.04
C LYS A 295 -54.78 102.77 -125.57
N ALA A 296 -55.24 101.52 -125.49
CA ALA A 296 -56.62 101.15 -125.76
C ALA A 296 -57.15 100.29 -124.62
N LEU A 297 -58.36 100.59 -124.19
CA LEU A 297 -59.24 99.71 -123.38
C LEU A 297 -59.01 99.72 -121.86
N VAL A 298 -59.27 100.90 -121.32
CA VAL A 298 -60.19 101.06 -120.19
C VAL A 298 -61.53 100.38 -120.52
N SER A 299 -61.79 99.17 -120.00
CA SER A 299 -63.13 98.74 -119.55
C SER A 299 -63.11 97.32 -118.96
N LEU A 300 -63.53 97.23 -117.68
CA LEU A 300 -64.00 96.05 -116.92
C LEU A 300 -62.97 95.01 -116.41
N ILE A 301 -63.06 94.39 -115.23
CA ILE A 301 -63.51 94.70 -113.85
C ILE A 301 -63.33 93.36 -113.05
N MET A 302 -62.45 93.39 -112.04
CA MET A 302 -62.40 92.76 -110.69
C MET A 302 -62.96 91.37 -110.28
N LEU A 303 -62.27 90.81 -109.24
CA LEU A 303 -62.65 89.90 -108.10
C LEU A 303 -62.41 88.37 -108.25
N GLU A 304 -61.96 87.56 -107.28
CA GLU A 304 -61.47 87.69 -105.88
C GLU A 304 -60.86 86.35 -105.36
N LYS A 305 -60.19 86.42 -104.20
CA LYS A 305 -59.39 85.46 -103.39
C LYS A 305 -60.13 84.29 -102.71
N ARG A 306 -59.40 83.20 -102.35
CA ARG A 306 -59.58 82.45 -101.06
C ARG A 306 -58.45 81.44 -100.68
N HIS A 307 -57.65 81.75 -99.65
CA HIS A 307 -56.90 80.76 -98.83
C HIS A 307 -56.95 81.20 -97.35
N PHE A 308 -57.71 80.50 -96.48
CA PHE A 308 -57.49 80.50 -95.02
C PHE A 308 -58.43 79.52 -94.27
N ARG A 309 -58.16 78.21 -94.28
CA ARG A 309 -58.83 77.23 -93.36
C ARG A 309 -57.94 76.10 -92.85
N ILE A 310 -56.69 75.97 -93.30
CA ILE A 310 -55.81 74.84 -92.94
C ILE A 310 -54.96 75.14 -91.68
N LEU A 311 -54.81 76.40 -91.27
CA LEU A 311 -53.95 76.76 -90.13
C LEU A 311 -54.58 76.51 -88.74
N GLY A 312 -55.91 76.50 -88.62
CA GLY A 312 -56.60 76.36 -87.33
C GLY A 312 -56.61 74.95 -86.75
N GLY A 313 -56.59 73.91 -87.59
CA GLY A 313 -56.62 72.50 -87.15
C GLY A 313 -55.28 72.00 -86.59
N MET A 314 -54.16 72.54 -87.07
CA MET A 314 -52.81 72.12 -86.66
C MET A 314 -52.44 72.60 -85.25
N ILE A 315 -52.93 73.79 -84.85
CA ILE A 315 -52.61 74.38 -83.54
C ILE A 315 -53.38 73.65 -82.41
N ALA A 316 -54.62 73.22 -82.66
CA ALA A 316 -55.41 72.47 -81.67
C ALA A 316 -54.84 71.07 -81.38
N LEU A 317 -54.26 70.39 -82.39
CA LEU A 317 -53.62 69.09 -82.22
C LEU A 317 -52.30 69.18 -81.45
N LEU A 318 -51.54 70.25 -81.64
CA LEU A 318 -50.27 70.47 -80.93
C LEU A 318 -50.47 70.69 -79.43
N VAL A 319 -51.50 71.46 -79.04
CA VAL A 319 -51.82 71.69 -77.63
C VAL A 319 -52.30 70.40 -76.95
N LEU A 320 -53.09 69.58 -77.64
CA LEU A 320 -53.58 68.30 -77.09
C LEU A 320 -52.43 67.29 -76.89
N ALA A 321 -51.48 67.22 -77.83
CA ALA A 321 -50.30 66.37 -77.73
C ALA A 321 -49.38 66.79 -76.56
N PHE A 322 -49.23 68.10 -76.33
CA PHE A 322 -48.41 68.63 -75.23
C PHE A 322 -48.99 68.30 -73.84
N VAL A 323 -50.31 68.34 -73.68
CA VAL A 323 -50.98 67.97 -72.41
C VAL A 323 -50.86 66.48 -72.11
N VAL A 324 -50.98 65.62 -73.14
CA VAL A 324 -50.78 64.17 -72.98
C VAL A 324 -49.33 63.85 -72.62
N PHE A 325 -48.36 64.51 -73.26
CA PHE A 325 -46.93 64.32 -72.98
C PHE A 325 -46.54 64.72 -71.55
N MET A 326 -47.03 65.87 -71.07
CA MET A 326 -46.81 66.33 -69.69
C MET A 326 -47.45 65.38 -68.65
N GLY A 327 -48.61 64.79 -68.96
CA GLY A 327 -49.25 63.78 -68.10
C GLY A 327 -48.44 62.49 -67.99
N THR A 328 -47.83 62.04 -69.09
CA THR A 328 -47.02 60.81 -69.10
C THR A 328 -45.68 60.99 -68.36
N GLU A 329 -44.99 62.11 -68.56
CA GLU A 329 -43.72 62.44 -67.88
C GLU A 329 -43.91 62.58 -66.36
N TYR A 330 -44.98 63.26 -65.92
CA TYR A 330 -45.26 63.43 -64.50
C TYR A 330 -45.58 62.11 -63.79
N SER A 331 -46.18 61.14 -64.49
CA SER A 331 -46.46 59.81 -63.95
C SER A 331 -45.20 58.94 -63.80
N ASN A 332 -44.27 59.03 -64.77
CA ASN A 332 -42.99 58.30 -64.73
C ASN A 332 -42.09 58.80 -63.60
N TRP A 333 -42.00 60.12 -63.40
CA TRP A 333 -41.18 60.69 -62.33
C TRP A 333 -41.62 60.26 -60.92
N ARG A 334 -42.93 60.12 -60.70
CA ARG A 334 -43.47 59.65 -59.40
C ARG A 334 -43.21 58.16 -59.15
N SER A 335 -43.20 57.35 -60.22
CA SER A 335 -42.81 55.94 -60.17
C SER A 335 -41.31 55.77 -59.87
N GLU A 336 -40.47 56.62 -60.47
CA GLU A 336 -39.02 56.61 -60.26
C GLU A 336 -38.63 57.09 -58.84
N SER A 337 -39.37 58.05 -58.29
CA SER A 337 -39.18 58.48 -56.90
C SER A 337 -39.55 57.38 -55.89
N GLN A 338 -40.66 56.66 -56.13
CA GLN A 338 -41.09 55.54 -55.27
C GLN A 338 -40.16 54.33 -55.33
N THR A 339 -39.61 54.03 -56.51
CA THR A 339 -38.64 52.93 -56.67
C THR A 339 -37.30 53.27 -55.99
N ASN A 340 -36.85 54.52 -56.05
CA ASN A 340 -35.65 54.96 -55.32
C ASN A 340 -35.82 54.91 -53.79
N THR A 341 -37.01 55.23 -53.26
CA THR A 341 -37.26 55.07 -51.80
C THR A 341 -37.33 53.60 -51.39
N ALA A 342 -37.90 52.74 -52.23
CA ALA A 342 -37.92 51.29 -51.99
C ALA A 342 -36.51 50.67 -52.05
N LEU A 343 -35.66 51.13 -52.97
CA LEU A 343 -34.25 50.72 -53.06
C LEU A 343 -33.45 51.19 -51.84
N GLN A 344 -33.63 52.43 -51.37
CA GLN A 344 -32.99 52.91 -50.14
C GLN A 344 -33.45 52.15 -48.90
N SER A 345 -34.73 51.82 -48.80
CA SER A 345 -35.28 50.94 -47.76
C SER A 345 -34.64 49.54 -47.80
N GLY A 346 -34.53 48.96 -49.00
CA GLY A 346 -33.86 47.68 -49.23
C GLY A 346 -32.40 47.71 -48.79
N ILE A 347 -31.63 48.72 -49.21
CA ILE A 347 -30.22 48.90 -48.83
C ILE A 347 -30.07 49.02 -47.30
N ASN A 348 -30.92 49.80 -46.64
CA ASN A 348 -30.87 49.93 -45.18
C ASN A 348 -31.21 48.62 -44.45
N SER A 349 -32.18 47.85 -44.96
CA SER A 349 -32.51 46.53 -44.43
C SER A 349 -31.35 45.54 -44.58
N THR A 350 -30.73 45.49 -45.76
CA THR A 350 -29.56 44.63 -46.02
C THR A 350 -28.38 45.04 -45.16
N ASN A 351 -28.14 46.35 -44.97
CA ASN A 351 -27.04 46.83 -44.12
C ASN A 351 -27.25 46.46 -42.64
N ASN A 352 -28.49 46.53 -42.16
CA ASN A 352 -28.84 46.08 -40.80
C ASN A 352 -28.71 44.56 -40.64
N GLN A 353 -29.07 43.78 -41.66
CA GLN A 353 -28.86 42.33 -41.66
C GLN A 353 -27.37 41.96 -41.70
N LEU A 354 -26.56 42.72 -42.45
CA LEU A 354 -25.11 42.53 -42.49
C LEU A 354 -24.47 42.82 -41.13
N ALA A 355 -24.84 43.93 -40.48
CA ALA A 355 -24.39 44.26 -39.14
C ALA A 355 -24.81 43.21 -38.08
N ALA A 356 -26.03 42.66 -38.19
CA ALA A 356 -26.48 41.59 -37.32
C ALA A 356 -25.66 40.30 -37.54
N THR A 357 -25.38 39.95 -38.79
CA THR A 357 -24.56 38.78 -39.15
C THR A 357 -23.12 38.95 -38.65
N ASP A 358 -22.53 40.14 -38.81
CA ASP A 358 -21.18 40.45 -38.33
C ASP A 358 -21.08 40.35 -36.79
N SER A 359 -22.13 40.77 -36.08
CA SER A 359 -22.22 40.61 -34.62
C SER A 359 -22.34 39.14 -34.19
N GLN A 360 -23.03 38.30 -34.97
CA GLN A 360 -23.09 36.86 -34.73
C GLN A 360 -21.74 36.18 -35.01
N LEU A 361 -21.06 36.58 -36.08
CA LEU A 361 -19.72 36.08 -36.42
C LEU A 361 -18.71 36.44 -35.31
N GLY A 362 -18.78 37.66 -34.78
CA GLY A 362 -17.96 38.10 -33.65
C GLY A 362 -18.21 37.29 -32.37
N ARG A 363 -19.47 36.94 -32.08
CA ARG A 363 -19.84 36.07 -30.96
C ARG A 363 -19.33 34.65 -31.13
N LEU A 364 -19.50 34.05 -32.32
CA LEU A 364 -18.99 32.72 -32.63
C LEU A 364 -17.46 32.66 -32.57
N SER A 365 -16.78 33.68 -33.08
CA SER A 365 -15.32 33.81 -32.98
C SER A 365 -14.86 33.86 -31.52
N LYS A 366 -15.54 34.65 -30.68
CA LYS A 366 -15.23 34.75 -29.26
C LYS A 366 -15.48 33.42 -28.54
N GLN A 367 -16.62 32.77 -28.79
CA GLN A 367 -16.96 31.47 -28.20
C GLN A 367 -15.98 30.37 -28.63
N THR A 368 -15.51 30.40 -29.87
CA THR A 368 -14.49 29.45 -30.37
C THR A 368 -13.15 29.69 -29.67
N ALA A 369 -12.73 30.95 -29.48
CA ALA A 369 -11.50 31.26 -28.75
C ALA A 369 -11.56 30.87 -27.27
N GLU A 370 -12.69 31.13 -26.60
CA GLU A 370 -12.93 30.72 -25.21
C GLU A 370 -12.95 29.19 -25.08
N SER A 371 -13.63 28.50 -25.99
CA SER A 371 -13.66 27.03 -26.02
C SER A 371 -12.26 26.44 -26.23
N GLN A 372 -11.46 27.00 -27.15
CA GLN A 372 -10.08 26.56 -27.37
C GLN A 372 -9.21 26.75 -26.11
N GLN A 373 -9.41 27.85 -25.37
CA GLN A 373 -8.68 28.10 -24.13
C GLN A 373 -9.09 27.11 -23.03
N VAL A 374 -10.38 26.81 -22.88
CA VAL A 374 -10.88 25.81 -21.93
C VAL A 374 -10.30 24.43 -22.25
N VAL A 375 -10.36 24.01 -23.52
CA VAL A 375 -9.79 22.72 -23.97
C VAL A 375 -8.29 22.66 -23.68
N ASN A 376 -7.53 23.73 -23.95
CA ASN A 376 -6.10 23.75 -23.65
C ASN A 376 -5.81 23.66 -22.14
N ASN A 377 -6.61 24.33 -21.31
CA ASN A 377 -6.49 24.25 -19.86
C ASN A 377 -6.82 22.84 -19.34
N GLU A 378 -7.85 22.20 -19.90
CA GLU A 378 -8.21 20.81 -19.57
C GLU A 378 -7.13 19.83 -20.00
N ILE A 379 -6.55 19.99 -21.20
CA ILE A 379 -5.43 19.16 -21.66
C ILE A 379 -4.23 19.29 -20.71
N SER A 380 -3.92 20.52 -20.25
CA SER A 380 -2.85 20.73 -19.27
C SER A 380 -3.16 20.04 -17.94
N ALA A 381 -4.38 20.19 -17.42
CA ALA A 381 -4.82 19.55 -16.18
C ALA A 381 -4.82 18.01 -16.27
N ILE A 382 -5.24 17.46 -17.41
CA ILE A 382 -5.20 16.02 -17.69
C ILE A 382 -3.74 15.55 -17.74
N ASN A 383 -2.86 16.30 -18.40
CA ASN A 383 -1.44 15.95 -18.48
C ASN A 383 -0.76 15.98 -17.09
N ASP A 384 -1.12 16.94 -16.23
CA ASP A 384 -0.65 16.97 -14.85
C ASP A 384 -1.14 15.77 -14.04
N ARG A 385 -2.43 15.42 -14.17
CA ARG A 385 -3.00 14.22 -13.53
C ARG A 385 -2.34 12.93 -14.04
N LEU A 386 -2.06 12.83 -15.33
CA LEU A 386 -1.39 11.66 -15.93
C LEU A 386 0.01 11.47 -15.35
N VAL A 387 0.76 12.56 -15.11
CA VAL A 387 2.07 12.47 -14.46
C VAL A 387 1.94 12.02 -13.01
N THR A 388 0.99 12.58 -12.25
CA THR A 388 0.74 12.14 -10.87
C THR A 388 0.34 10.66 -10.79
N ILE A 389 -0.52 10.20 -11.70
CA ILE A 389 -0.90 8.78 -11.80
C ILE A 389 0.33 7.94 -12.18
N GLY A 390 1.17 8.43 -13.10
CA GLY A 390 2.43 7.78 -13.46
C GLY A 390 3.35 7.56 -12.26
N ASP A 391 3.60 8.61 -11.47
CA ASP A 391 4.44 8.54 -10.27
C ASP A 391 3.84 7.60 -9.20
N GLN A 392 2.51 7.61 -9.04
CA GLN A 392 1.80 6.69 -8.14
C GLN A 392 1.88 5.23 -8.61
N VAL A 393 1.70 4.97 -9.91
CA VAL A 393 1.76 3.62 -10.49
C VAL A 393 3.19 3.09 -10.43
N GLU A 394 4.20 3.87 -10.78
CA GLU A 394 5.61 3.46 -10.65
C GLU A 394 5.98 3.18 -9.20
N THR A 395 5.51 4.00 -8.26
CA THR A 395 5.74 3.77 -6.83
C THR A 395 5.00 2.54 -6.32
N LEU A 396 3.77 2.31 -6.77
CA LEU A 396 3.00 1.12 -6.43
C LEU A 396 3.66 -0.14 -6.99
N ASP A 397 4.12 -0.11 -8.25
CA ASP A 397 4.86 -1.21 -8.86
C ASP A 397 6.12 -1.51 -8.05
N GLY A 398 6.94 -0.51 -7.74
CA GLY A 398 8.12 -0.65 -6.88
C GLY A 398 7.83 -1.21 -5.48
N ARG A 399 6.63 -1.01 -4.93
CA ARG A 399 6.20 -1.58 -3.64
C ARG A 399 5.69 -3.02 -3.78
N VAL A 400 4.93 -3.30 -4.83
CA VAL A 400 4.35 -4.61 -5.12
C VAL A 400 5.46 -5.60 -5.46
N THR A 401 6.43 -5.22 -6.29
CA THR A 401 7.58 -6.05 -6.64
C THR A 401 8.49 -6.35 -5.44
N ASN A 402 8.54 -5.45 -4.45
CA ASN A 402 9.32 -5.65 -3.22
C ASN A 402 8.56 -6.41 -2.11
N MET A 403 7.36 -6.94 -2.39
CA MET A 403 6.57 -7.82 -1.52
C MET A 403 6.25 -7.27 -0.11
N ARG A 404 6.29 -5.94 0.09
CA ARG A 404 6.04 -5.30 1.39
C ARG A 404 5.15 -4.05 1.29
N PRO A 405 3.86 -4.23 0.96
CA PRO A 405 2.94 -3.12 0.71
C PRO A 405 2.67 -2.22 1.92
N HIS A 406 2.96 -2.66 3.15
CA HIS A 406 2.61 -1.94 4.38
C HIS A 406 3.65 -0.91 4.86
N LYS A 407 4.81 -0.81 4.21
CA LYS A 407 5.82 0.20 4.57
C LYS A 407 5.56 1.50 3.81
N THR A 408 5.48 2.59 4.57
CA THR A 408 5.37 3.95 4.05
C THR A 408 6.74 4.60 4.00
N PHE A 409 7.09 5.27 2.91
CA PHE A 409 8.30 6.09 2.76
C PHE A 409 7.95 7.45 2.15
N GLY A 410 8.64 8.50 2.58
CA GLY A 410 8.36 9.87 2.17
C GLY A 410 6.98 10.40 2.57
N ASN A 411 6.75 11.68 2.30
CA ASN A 411 5.44 12.29 2.48
C ASN A 411 4.49 11.79 1.37
N GLY A 412 3.38 11.14 1.76
CA GLY A 412 2.39 10.62 0.81
C GLY A 412 2.70 9.25 0.17
N ASN A 413 3.79 8.58 0.54
CA ASN A 413 4.13 7.24 0.03
C ASN A 413 4.36 7.17 -1.50
N VAL A 414 4.84 8.28 -2.07
CA VAL A 414 5.16 8.46 -3.49
C VAL A 414 6.61 8.90 -3.62
N ILE A 415 7.36 8.33 -4.57
CA ILE A 415 8.63 8.91 -5.01
C ILE A 415 8.35 9.67 -6.31
N HIS A 416 8.44 10.99 -6.26
CA HIS A 416 8.11 11.84 -7.40
C HIS A 416 9.15 11.76 -8.51
N GLY A 417 8.71 11.92 -9.76
CA GLY A 417 9.58 11.93 -10.93
C GLY A 417 10.23 13.30 -11.21
N SER A 418 10.94 13.37 -12.35
CA SER A 418 11.68 14.57 -12.77
C SER A 418 10.81 15.83 -12.88
N LYS A 419 9.54 15.71 -13.26
CA LYS A 419 8.64 16.87 -13.42
C LYS A 419 8.36 17.56 -12.08
N TRP A 420 8.21 16.78 -11.00
CA TRP A 420 8.06 17.35 -9.66
C TRP A 420 9.29 18.14 -9.26
N VAL A 421 10.49 17.60 -9.54
CA VAL A 421 11.77 18.26 -9.26
C VAL A 421 11.88 19.58 -10.04
N ALA A 422 11.45 19.59 -11.31
CA ALA A 422 11.43 20.79 -12.15
C ALA A 422 10.51 21.89 -11.63
N ASN A 423 9.44 21.53 -10.90
CA ASN A 423 8.47 22.47 -10.35
C ASN A 423 8.86 23.01 -8.96
N GLN A 424 9.93 22.50 -8.34
CA GLN A 424 10.37 22.99 -7.03
C GLN A 424 11.06 24.37 -7.14
N PRO A 425 11.01 25.21 -6.08
CA PRO A 425 11.74 26.48 -6.06
C PRO A 425 13.24 26.25 -6.22
N ALA A 426 13.88 26.96 -7.15
CA ALA A 426 15.29 26.75 -7.51
C ALA A 426 16.25 27.13 -6.36
N GLU A 427 15.84 28.07 -5.51
CA GLU A 427 16.54 28.55 -4.32
C GLU A 427 16.58 27.53 -3.16
N ASN A 428 15.71 26.52 -3.20
CA ASN A 428 15.68 25.49 -2.17
C ASN A 428 16.87 24.52 -2.30
N HIS A 429 17.00 23.63 -1.33
CA HIS A 429 18.06 22.66 -1.20
C HIS A 429 17.47 21.26 -1.03
N THR A 430 18.17 20.25 -1.50
CA THR A 430 17.77 18.85 -1.36
C THR A 430 18.97 18.00 -0.99
N ILE A 431 18.72 16.83 -0.44
CA ILE A 431 19.76 15.87 -0.08
C ILE A 431 19.80 14.79 -1.15
N HIS A 432 20.90 14.70 -1.90
CA HIS A 432 21.18 13.53 -2.72
C HIS A 432 21.56 12.38 -1.80
N ILE A 433 20.77 11.31 -1.83
CA ILE A 433 20.95 10.14 -0.96
C ILE A 433 21.90 9.13 -1.59
N ALA A 434 21.63 8.75 -2.84
CA ALA A 434 22.41 7.76 -3.57
C ALA A 434 22.10 7.83 -5.07
N THR A 435 23.01 7.30 -5.87
CA THR A 435 22.77 7.01 -7.29
C THR A 435 22.88 5.51 -7.53
N VAL A 436 21.81 4.91 -8.03
CA VAL A 436 21.69 3.47 -8.28
C VAL A 436 21.53 3.17 -9.76
N ASN A 437 21.79 1.94 -10.19
CA ASN A 437 21.71 1.57 -11.61
C ASN A 437 20.28 1.20 -12.04
N ASP A 438 19.43 0.83 -11.08
CA ASP A 438 18.07 0.35 -11.32
C ASP A 438 17.06 1.06 -10.42
N LYS A 439 15.87 1.36 -10.95
CA LYS A 439 14.74 1.92 -10.17
C LYS A 439 14.36 1.00 -9.02
N GLN A 440 14.41 -0.32 -9.19
CA GLN A 440 14.05 -1.24 -8.11
C GLN A 440 15.02 -1.16 -6.92
N GLU A 441 16.31 -0.93 -7.16
CA GLU A 441 17.29 -0.69 -6.08
C GLU A 441 17.01 0.61 -5.34
N MET A 442 16.54 1.64 -6.05
CA MET A 442 16.13 2.91 -5.47
C MET A 442 14.96 2.73 -4.50
N TYR A 443 13.91 2.01 -4.93
CA TYR A 443 12.76 1.73 -4.07
C TYR A 443 13.15 0.90 -2.84
N LYS A 444 14.03 -0.11 -2.99
CA LYS A 444 14.57 -0.87 -1.85
C LYS A 444 15.36 0.02 -0.88
N LEU A 445 16.06 1.03 -1.39
CA LEU A 445 16.81 1.97 -0.58
C LEU A 445 15.86 2.89 0.22
N ALA A 446 14.85 3.46 -0.45
CA ALA A 446 13.81 4.27 0.19
C ALA A 446 13.07 3.46 1.28
N GLU A 447 12.67 2.23 0.97
CA GLU A 447 12.00 1.34 1.91
C GLU A 447 12.89 0.95 3.09
N ARG A 448 14.19 0.71 2.86
CA ARG A 448 15.14 0.37 3.94
C ARG A 448 15.27 1.48 4.96
N TYR A 449 15.25 2.73 4.52
CA TYR A 449 15.45 3.91 5.36
C TYR A 449 14.17 4.68 5.65
N HIS A 450 13.01 4.07 5.41
CA HIS A 450 11.71 4.72 5.47
C HIS A 450 11.39 5.44 6.79
N THR A 451 11.93 4.97 7.92
CA THR A 451 11.75 5.61 9.24
C THR A 451 12.45 6.98 9.36
N TYR A 452 13.39 7.28 8.47
CA TYR A 452 14.21 8.51 8.48
C TYR A 452 13.97 9.40 7.26
N LEU A 453 13.21 8.89 6.28
CA LEU A 453 12.86 9.58 5.04
C LEU A 453 11.38 9.92 5.12
N ASP A 454 11.02 10.86 5.99
CA ASP A 454 9.65 11.27 6.28
C ASP A 454 9.17 12.46 5.42
N ASP A 455 10.10 13.20 4.84
CA ASP A 455 9.83 14.28 3.87
C ASP A 455 9.66 13.77 2.43
N GLU A 456 9.37 14.67 1.49
CA GLU A 456 9.19 14.37 0.07
C GLU A 456 10.41 13.63 -0.53
N LEU A 457 10.15 12.55 -1.25
CA LEU A 457 11.18 11.81 -1.99
C LEU A 457 10.98 12.01 -3.47
N ALA A 458 12.07 12.20 -4.20
CA ALA A 458 12.02 12.28 -5.65
C ALA A 458 13.20 11.54 -6.27
N TYR A 459 13.05 11.21 -7.55
CA TYR A 459 14.12 10.59 -8.32
C TYR A 459 14.41 11.35 -9.59
N LEU A 460 15.67 11.26 -10.02
CA LEU A 460 16.13 11.86 -11.24
C LEU A 460 16.94 10.84 -12.06
N PRO A 461 16.59 10.60 -13.34
CA PRO A 461 17.46 9.86 -14.24
C PRO A 461 18.70 10.69 -14.56
N VAL A 462 19.89 10.19 -14.22
CA VAL A 462 21.18 10.82 -14.50
C VAL A 462 22.02 9.93 -15.40
N SER A 463 22.60 10.51 -16.45
CA SER A 463 23.46 9.78 -17.39
C SER A 463 24.92 9.88 -16.94
N VAL A 464 25.50 8.77 -16.49
CA VAL A 464 26.92 8.71 -16.07
C VAL A 464 27.65 7.73 -16.97
N LYS A 465 28.58 8.22 -17.80
CA LYS A 465 29.39 7.41 -18.74
C LYS A 465 28.51 6.54 -19.67
N SER A 466 27.47 7.14 -20.26
CA SER A 466 26.52 6.48 -21.17
C SER A 466 25.62 5.40 -20.55
N ASN A 467 25.68 5.19 -19.23
CA ASN A 467 24.73 4.34 -18.51
C ASN A 467 23.72 5.22 -17.77
N ARG A 468 22.43 4.98 -18.02
CA ARG A 468 21.34 5.63 -17.30
C ARG A 468 21.31 5.10 -15.86
N LYS A 469 21.37 6.02 -14.90
CA LYS A 469 21.27 5.75 -13.47
C LYS A 469 20.15 6.57 -12.87
N TYR A 470 19.76 6.26 -11.64
CA TYR A 470 18.71 6.94 -10.92
C TYR A 470 19.28 7.53 -9.63
N ALA A 471 19.25 8.85 -9.52
CA ALA A 471 19.60 9.56 -8.29
C ALA A 471 18.35 9.69 -7.42
N LEU A 472 18.42 9.24 -6.17
CA LEU A 472 17.39 9.45 -5.16
C LEU A 472 17.72 10.73 -4.41
N ILE A 473 16.77 11.66 -4.39
CA ILE A 473 16.86 12.91 -3.62
C ILE A 473 15.78 12.96 -2.54
N TYR A 474 16.09 13.66 -1.46
CA TYR A 474 15.28 13.71 -0.25
C TYR A 474 15.07 15.15 0.23
N GLY A 475 13.81 15.52 0.40
CA GLY A 475 13.32 16.78 0.93
C GLY A 475 13.44 17.96 -0.04
N ASN A 476 12.71 19.01 0.28
CA ASN A 476 12.74 20.31 -0.37
C ASN A 476 12.91 21.41 0.69
N PHE A 477 14.16 21.66 1.08
CA PHE A 477 14.52 22.51 2.21
C PHE A 477 14.72 23.97 1.79
N PRO A 478 14.10 24.95 2.45
CA PRO A 478 14.29 26.36 2.11
C PRO A 478 15.75 26.85 2.25
N ALA A 479 16.48 26.33 3.23
CA ALA A 479 17.86 26.72 3.50
C ALA A 479 18.84 25.54 3.53
N ALA A 480 20.10 25.79 3.12
CA ALA A 480 21.17 24.80 3.16
C ALA A 480 21.44 24.23 4.56
N ASN A 481 21.23 25.04 5.61
CA ASN A 481 21.40 24.61 7.01
C ASN A 481 20.34 23.60 7.42
N ASP A 482 19.11 23.71 6.89
CA ASP A 482 18.03 22.78 7.17
C ASP A 482 18.29 21.43 6.49
N ALA A 483 18.70 21.46 5.23
CA ALA A 483 19.15 20.26 4.51
C ALA A 483 20.34 19.59 5.20
N SER A 484 21.32 20.37 5.68
CA SER A 484 22.46 19.84 6.43
C SER A 484 22.05 19.22 7.76
N SER A 485 21.09 19.85 8.46
CA SER A 485 20.54 19.33 9.71
C SER A 485 19.77 18.03 9.50
N ALA A 486 18.97 17.95 8.44
CA ALA A 486 18.28 16.73 8.04
C ALA A 486 19.26 15.62 7.63
N LEU A 487 20.31 15.94 6.86
CA LEU A 487 21.39 15.01 6.51
C LEU A 487 22.08 14.44 7.77
N ASN A 488 22.32 15.26 8.78
CA ASN A 488 22.92 14.82 10.05
C ASN A 488 22.02 13.92 10.90
N ARG A 489 20.69 13.97 10.70
CA ARG A 489 19.72 13.08 11.37
C ARG A 489 19.64 11.71 10.71
N LEU A 490 20.15 11.56 9.49
CA LEU A 490 20.13 10.29 8.78
C LEU A 490 21.04 9.26 9.48
N PRO A 491 20.66 7.97 9.50
CA PRO A 491 21.39 6.93 10.21
C PRO A 491 22.78 6.70 9.60
N LYS A 492 23.78 6.41 10.42
CA LYS A 492 25.17 6.18 9.97
C LYS A 492 25.30 5.16 8.82
N MET A 493 24.39 4.20 8.71
CA MET A 493 24.41 3.22 7.61
C MET A 493 24.19 3.85 6.24
N ILE A 494 23.41 4.92 6.12
CA ILE A 494 23.16 5.60 4.85
C ILE A 494 24.38 6.38 4.37
N GLN A 495 25.31 6.74 5.28
CA GLN A 495 26.55 7.45 4.96
C GLN A 495 27.46 6.64 4.03
N ARG A 496 27.26 5.32 3.93
CA ARG A 496 27.94 4.46 2.94
C ARG A 496 27.65 4.89 1.50
N HIS A 497 26.51 5.52 1.26
CA HIS A 497 26.12 6.06 -0.05
C HIS A 497 26.66 7.48 -0.29
N ARG A 498 27.38 8.07 0.68
CA ARG A 498 27.92 9.43 0.63
C ARG A 498 26.86 10.48 0.31
N PRO A 499 25.79 10.56 1.12
CA PRO A 499 24.74 11.54 0.90
C PRO A 499 25.31 12.96 1.00
N SER A 500 24.81 13.87 0.17
CA SER A 500 25.33 15.24 0.06
C SER A 500 24.21 16.24 -0.23
N VAL A 501 24.41 17.49 0.21
CA VAL A 501 23.44 18.57 0.01
C VAL A 501 23.72 19.28 -1.31
N HIS A 502 22.67 19.51 -2.09
CA HIS A 502 22.72 20.25 -3.35
C HIS A 502 21.65 21.35 -3.37
N SER A 503 21.88 22.42 -4.13
CA SER A 503 20.81 23.36 -4.46
C SER A 503 19.85 22.71 -5.46
N MET A 504 18.57 23.05 -5.36
CA MET A 504 17.53 22.55 -6.26
C MET A 504 17.82 22.98 -7.69
N GLN A 505 18.29 24.22 -7.89
CA GLN A 505 18.76 24.70 -9.19
C GLN A 505 19.83 23.78 -9.82
N GLN A 506 20.79 23.31 -9.02
CA GLN A 506 21.81 22.39 -9.52
C GLN A 506 21.18 21.06 -9.94
N VAL A 507 20.26 20.52 -9.15
CA VAL A 507 19.56 19.27 -9.47
C VAL A 507 18.71 19.42 -10.74
N GLN A 508 18.01 20.55 -10.88
CA GLN A 508 17.16 20.84 -12.04
C GLN A 508 17.93 20.93 -13.36
N SER A 509 19.18 21.38 -13.33
CA SER A 509 20.03 21.43 -14.53
C SER A 509 20.25 20.06 -15.18
N PHE A 510 20.14 18.98 -14.40
CA PHE A 510 20.26 17.61 -14.90
C PHE A 510 18.95 17.04 -15.48
N ILE A 511 17.83 17.79 -15.43
CA ILE A 511 16.55 17.41 -16.07
C ILE A 511 16.52 17.89 -17.53
N THR A 512 17.27 18.94 -17.84
CA THR A 512 17.18 19.70 -19.10
C THR A 512 18.12 19.18 -20.20
N GLU A 513 18.92 18.15 -19.91
CA GLU A 513 19.75 17.39 -20.86
C GLU A 513 19.18 15.97 -21.06
#